data_AF-A0A2E9VPG6-F1
#
_entry.id   AF-A0A2E9VPG6-F1
#
_cell.length_a   1.000
_cell.length_b   1.000
_cell.length_c   1.000
_cell.angle_alpha   90.00
_cell.angle_beta   90.00
_cell.angle_gamma   90.00
#
_symmetry.space_group_name_H-M   'P 1'
#
loop_
_entity.id
_entity.type
_entity.pdbx_description
1 polymer ?
#
loop_
_entity_poly.entity_id
_entity_poly.type
_entity_poly.pdbx_seq_one_letter_code
_entity_poly.pdbx_strand_id
1 'polypeptide(L)'
;MKAIAVHPGKAHTMHMRDIEKPELASIPDGRGVLVKVLQVGVDATDLEISEAQYGAAPAGDDFLVIGHEVFGIVEDVGDKVDHVKPGDYVACTVRRPGKSIYDTIGRSDITSEETYYERGINLRHGFMTEYFVDDAEFIVKYPGQLKEIGVLAEPASVCAKAIEQAYAAQQRLQVWEPKTAWVMGAGQIGLLATMMLKLRRLNVCTIARSPAEGNLKAEIAESFGAHYVSTKNSSLDEVAKEYGRPDLIIEATGNSMIAFQCMNVLNLNGALVLTSVTGGSRQTEIESDKINLEWVLGNKLMLGSVNGNFRHFHDGIADMALGSAMYPGTIEKLLTHPIDGMENYEQLLPLLADSSVLKVYVNIADA
;
A
#
# COMPACT_ATOMS: atom_id res chain seq x y z
N MET A 1 18.10 -8.61 -19.88
CA MET A 1 17.04 -9.22 -19.04
C MET A 1 15.69 -8.67 -19.46
N LYS A 2 14.62 -9.41 -19.25
CA LYS A 2 13.25 -9.00 -19.57
C LYS A 2 12.69 -8.05 -18.51
N ALA A 3 11.82 -7.15 -18.96
CA ALA A 3 11.05 -6.23 -18.12
C ALA A 3 9.70 -5.92 -18.76
N ILE A 4 8.71 -5.57 -17.94
CA ILE A 4 7.43 -4.99 -18.40
C ILE A 4 7.46 -3.49 -18.21
N ALA A 5 7.15 -2.75 -19.27
CA ALA A 5 7.21 -1.31 -19.30
C ALA A 5 5.99 -0.69 -19.99
N VAL A 6 5.78 0.59 -19.74
CA VAL A 6 4.83 1.46 -20.47
C VAL A 6 5.57 2.62 -21.12
N HIS A 7 4.91 3.33 -22.02
CA HIS A 7 5.31 4.67 -22.47
C HIS A 7 4.46 5.72 -21.75
N PRO A 8 4.99 6.41 -20.71
CA PRO A 8 4.21 7.38 -19.93
C PRO A 8 3.54 8.44 -20.81
N GLY A 9 2.32 8.84 -20.45
CA GLY A 9 1.51 9.77 -21.22
C GLY A 9 0.80 9.16 -22.44
N LYS A 10 0.93 7.84 -22.68
CA LYS A 10 0.19 7.11 -23.73
C LYS A 10 -0.49 5.87 -23.16
N ALA A 11 -1.82 5.86 -23.20
CA ALA A 11 -2.61 4.74 -22.69
C ALA A 11 -2.38 3.45 -23.49
N HIS A 12 -2.54 2.30 -22.82
CA HIS A 12 -2.45 0.95 -23.41
C HIS A 12 -1.13 0.66 -24.12
N THR A 13 -0.01 1.14 -23.55
CA THR A 13 1.34 0.92 -24.09
C THR A 13 2.16 -0.09 -23.29
N MET A 14 1.51 -0.89 -22.42
CA MET A 14 2.19 -1.95 -21.68
C MET A 14 2.80 -2.97 -22.65
N HIS A 15 4.09 -3.25 -22.51
CA HIS A 15 4.82 -4.16 -23.36
C HIS A 15 5.99 -4.81 -22.62
N MET A 16 6.39 -5.99 -23.09
CA MET A 16 7.64 -6.61 -22.69
C MET A 16 8.80 -6.05 -23.52
N ARG A 17 9.95 -5.81 -22.87
CA ARG A 17 11.18 -5.40 -23.55
C ARG A 17 12.43 -5.99 -22.90
N ASP A 18 13.53 -5.96 -23.65
CA ASP A 18 14.86 -6.23 -23.12
C ASP A 18 15.47 -4.94 -22.55
N ILE A 19 16.05 -5.05 -21.36
CA ILE A 19 16.87 -4.04 -20.70
C ILE A 19 18.20 -4.64 -20.25
N GLU A 20 19.19 -3.79 -20.00
CA GLU A 20 20.48 -4.22 -19.46
C GLU A 20 20.30 -4.80 -18.04
N LYS A 21 21.03 -5.88 -17.72
CA LYS A 21 21.03 -6.43 -16.36
C LYS A 21 21.84 -5.48 -15.47
N PRO A 22 21.31 -4.99 -14.34
CA PRO A 22 22.03 -4.08 -13.48
C PRO A 22 23.17 -4.80 -12.76
N GLU A 23 24.25 -4.06 -12.51
CA GLU A 23 25.42 -4.54 -11.79
C GLU A 23 25.50 -3.89 -10.40
N LEU A 24 26.12 -4.55 -9.42
CA LEU A 24 26.30 -4.00 -8.07
C LEU A 24 26.98 -2.62 -8.11
N ALA A 25 27.93 -2.43 -9.03
CA ALA A 25 28.67 -1.19 -9.22
C ALA A 25 27.81 0.00 -9.71
N SER A 26 26.56 -0.24 -10.11
CA SER A 26 25.59 0.83 -10.43
C SER A 26 25.19 1.65 -9.20
N ILE A 27 25.38 1.09 -8.00
CA ILE A 27 25.21 1.80 -6.73
C ILE A 27 26.59 2.18 -6.18
N PRO A 28 26.81 3.47 -5.85
CA PRO A 28 28.11 3.94 -5.39
C PRO A 28 28.49 3.35 -4.04
N ASP A 29 29.75 3.55 -3.67
CA ASP A 29 30.31 3.26 -2.35
C ASP A 29 30.25 1.81 -1.89
N GLY A 30 29.98 0.85 -2.79
CA GLY A 30 29.91 -0.57 -2.46
C GLY A 30 28.67 -0.94 -1.66
N ARG A 31 27.59 -0.16 -1.81
CA ARG A 31 26.31 -0.34 -1.09
C ARG A 31 25.21 -1.03 -1.91
N GLY A 32 25.54 -1.45 -3.13
CA GLY A 32 24.57 -2.14 -4.00
C GLY A 32 24.15 -3.49 -3.45
N VAL A 33 22.88 -3.82 -3.64
CA VAL A 33 22.32 -5.14 -3.37
C VAL A 33 21.62 -5.62 -4.64
N LEU A 34 22.12 -6.72 -5.21
CA LEU A 34 21.50 -7.38 -6.35
C LEU A 34 20.44 -8.35 -5.85
N VAL A 35 19.22 -8.19 -6.32
CA VAL A 35 18.06 -9.00 -5.94
C VAL A 35 17.51 -9.68 -7.18
N LYS A 36 17.34 -11.01 -7.08
CA LYS A 36 16.52 -11.79 -8.01
C LYS A 36 15.06 -11.60 -7.63
N VAL A 37 14.26 -11.13 -8.58
CA VAL A 37 12.83 -10.87 -8.33
C VAL A 37 12.07 -12.19 -8.33
N LEU A 38 11.28 -12.43 -7.28
CA LEU A 38 10.42 -13.61 -7.19
C LEU A 38 8.99 -13.24 -7.57
N GLN A 39 8.47 -12.16 -6.99
CA GLN A 39 7.11 -11.70 -7.21
C GLN A 39 7.02 -10.19 -7.25
N VAL A 40 6.10 -9.68 -8.07
CA VAL A 40 5.74 -8.26 -8.08
C VAL A 40 4.22 -8.14 -7.99
N GLY A 41 3.75 -7.45 -6.95
CA GLY A 41 2.36 -7.10 -6.79
C GLY A 41 1.96 -5.98 -7.75
N VAL A 42 0.68 -5.97 -8.11
CA VAL A 42 0.13 -4.96 -9.02
C VAL A 42 -1.14 -4.39 -8.42
N ASP A 43 -1.27 -3.06 -8.48
CA ASP A 43 -2.38 -2.35 -7.84
C ASP A 43 -3.06 -1.31 -8.76
N ALA A 44 -3.90 -0.47 -8.15
CA ALA A 44 -4.62 0.58 -8.88
C ALA A 44 -3.68 1.65 -9.45
N THR A 45 -2.54 1.94 -8.83
CA THR A 45 -1.55 2.89 -9.33
C THR A 45 -0.93 2.37 -10.63
N ASP A 46 -0.66 1.06 -10.75
CA ASP A 46 -0.18 0.49 -12.01
C ASP A 46 -1.22 0.60 -13.14
N LEU A 47 -2.53 0.50 -12.83
CA LEU A 47 -3.60 0.74 -13.79
C LEU A 47 -3.64 2.22 -14.23
N GLU A 48 -3.57 3.17 -13.29
CA GLU A 48 -3.55 4.61 -13.58
C GLU A 48 -2.37 5.00 -14.47
N ILE A 49 -1.19 4.39 -14.25
CA ILE A 49 -0.01 4.53 -15.10
C ILE A 49 -0.27 4.00 -16.51
N SER A 50 -0.87 2.81 -16.63
CA SER A 50 -1.20 2.21 -17.94
C SER A 50 -2.27 2.99 -18.70
N GLU A 51 -3.19 3.67 -18.01
CA GLU A 51 -4.21 4.54 -18.60
C GLU A 51 -3.69 5.97 -18.86
N ALA A 52 -2.39 6.21 -18.67
CA ALA A 52 -1.72 7.51 -18.86
C ALA A 52 -2.33 8.65 -18.03
N GLN A 53 -2.90 8.32 -16.87
CA GLN A 53 -3.45 9.30 -15.94
C GLN A 53 -2.35 9.89 -15.04
N TYR A 54 -1.30 9.11 -14.78
CA TYR A 54 -0.18 9.46 -13.92
C TYR A 54 1.11 8.73 -14.33
N GLY A 55 2.25 9.09 -13.72
CA GLY A 55 3.55 8.44 -13.90
C GLY A 55 4.46 9.08 -14.96
N ALA A 56 5.78 8.90 -14.78
CA ALA A 56 6.80 9.49 -15.65
C ALA A 56 8.06 8.63 -15.74
N ALA A 57 8.69 8.63 -16.92
CA ALA A 57 9.93 7.90 -17.18
C ALA A 57 11.14 8.57 -16.51
N PRO A 58 12.20 7.83 -16.14
CA PRO A 58 13.47 8.41 -15.75
C PRO A 58 14.05 9.32 -16.83
N ALA A 59 14.88 10.27 -16.40
CA ALA A 59 15.56 11.18 -17.35
C ALA A 59 16.44 10.38 -18.32
N GLY A 60 16.20 10.56 -19.62
CA GLY A 60 16.92 9.87 -20.70
C GLY A 60 16.16 8.72 -21.33
N ASP A 61 15.09 8.24 -20.69
CA ASP A 61 14.30 7.11 -21.17
C ASP A 61 12.93 7.58 -21.70
N ASP A 62 12.42 6.88 -22.71
CA ASP A 62 11.06 7.08 -23.26
C ASP A 62 10.04 6.07 -22.71
N PHE A 63 10.44 5.27 -21.73
CA PHE A 63 9.65 4.19 -21.13
C PHE A 63 9.79 4.18 -19.61
N LEU A 64 8.84 3.54 -18.94
CA LEU A 64 8.88 3.29 -17.50
C LEU A 64 8.63 1.80 -17.27
N VAL A 65 9.62 1.09 -16.73
CA VAL A 65 9.39 -0.23 -16.12
C VAL A 65 8.44 -0.05 -14.93
N ILE A 66 7.35 -0.82 -14.89
CA ILE A 66 6.28 -0.70 -13.89
C ILE A 66 6.56 -1.57 -12.64
N GLY A 67 5.62 -1.57 -11.68
CA GLY A 67 5.64 -2.41 -10.49
C GLY A 67 6.50 -1.83 -9.37
N HIS A 68 5.88 -1.65 -8.21
CA HIS A 68 6.50 -1.07 -7.01
C HIS A 68 6.42 -1.97 -5.78
N GLU A 69 5.59 -3.03 -5.82
CA GLU A 69 5.38 -3.97 -4.72
C GLU A 69 6.24 -5.24 -4.91
N VAL A 70 7.55 -5.17 -4.62
CA VAL A 70 8.48 -6.27 -4.92
C VAL A 70 8.75 -7.20 -3.74
N PHE A 71 8.83 -8.51 -4.04
CA PHE A 71 9.39 -9.54 -3.18
C PHE A 71 10.48 -10.32 -3.94
N GLY A 72 11.63 -10.50 -3.31
CA GLY A 72 12.81 -11.08 -3.97
C GLY A 72 13.73 -11.83 -3.01
N ILE A 73 14.78 -12.40 -3.59
CA ILE A 73 15.89 -13.02 -2.86
C ILE A 73 17.20 -12.34 -3.23
N VAL A 74 18.04 -12.04 -2.24
CA VAL A 74 19.35 -11.44 -2.46
C VAL A 74 20.23 -12.43 -3.22
N GLU A 75 20.74 -12.00 -4.36
CA GLU A 75 21.69 -12.76 -5.20
C GLU A 75 23.13 -12.41 -4.80
N ASP A 76 23.44 -11.12 -4.66
CA ASP A 76 24.78 -10.64 -4.34
C ASP A 76 24.73 -9.27 -3.61
N VAL A 77 25.81 -8.93 -2.90
CA VAL A 77 25.91 -7.68 -2.13
C VAL A 77 27.27 -7.02 -2.30
N GLY A 78 27.31 -5.69 -2.27
CA GLY A 78 28.56 -4.93 -2.23
C GLY A 78 29.27 -5.03 -0.88
N ASP A 79 30.58 -4.74 -0.87
CA ASP A 79 31.46 -4.90 0.29
C ASP A 79 31.06 -4.10 1.54
N LYS A 80 30.20 -3.07 1.42
CA LYS A 80 29.74 -2.24 2.55
C LYS A 80 28.32 -2.59 3.02
N VAL A 81 27.75 -3.69 2.57
CA VAL A 81 26.43 -4.17 3.00
C VAL A 81 26.61 -5.21 4.12
N ASP A 82 25.96 -5.00 5.26
CA ASP A 82 26.15 -5.83 6.46
C ASP A 82 24.85 -6.39 7.07
N HIS A 83 23.67 -5.90 6.67
CA HIS A 83 22.37 -6.28 7.23
C HIS A 83 21.63 -7.38 6.45
N VAL A 84 22.03 -7.62 5.20
CA VAL A 84 21.52 -8.69 4.32
C VAL A 84 22.67 -9.43 3.65
N LYS A 85 22.42 -10.68 3.22
CA LYS A 85 23.39 -11.52 2.51
C LYS A 85 22.70 -12.37 1.44
N PRO A 86 23.45 -12.94 0.47
CA PRO A 86 22.89 -13.87 -0.51
C PRO A 86 22.03 -14.96 0.14
N GLY A 87 20.86 -15.20 -0.45
CA GLY A 87 19.85 -16.13 0.05
C GLY A 87 18.85 -15.54 1.06
N ASP A 88 19.03 -14.31 1.54
CA ASP A 88 18.01 -13.64 2.34
C ASP A 88 16.84 -13.20 1.45
N TYR A 89 15.60 -13.41 1.94
CA TYR A 89 14.42 -12.82 1.32
C TYR A 89 14.31 -11.34 1.67
N VAL A 90 13.86 -10.53 0.72
CA VAL A 90 13.79 -9.07 0.86
C VAL A 90 12.58 -8.46 0.16
N ALA A 91 12.14 -7.32 0.69
CA ALA A 91 11.31 -6.35 0.00
C ALA A 91 12.12 -5.06 -0.24
N CYS A 92 11.60 -4.14 -1.04
CA CYS A 92 12.26 -2.86 -1.30
C CYS A 92 11.30 -1.69 -1.12
N THR A 93 11.75 -0.61 -0.48
CA THR A 93 10.97 0.63 -0.36
C THR A 93 10.81 1.32 -1.71
N VAL A 94 9.76 2.12 -1.87
CA VAL A 94 9.38 2.69 -3.18
C VAL A 94 9.99 4.07 -3.44
N ARG A 95 9.93 4.98 -2.47
CA ARG A 95 10.32 6.37 -2.67
C ARG A 95 11.82 6.59 -2.43
N ARG A 96 12.48 7.27 -3.36
CA ARG A 96 13.92 7.59 -3.29
C ARG A 96 14.14 9.03 -2.80
N PRO A 97 15.23 9.27 -2.05
CA PRO A 97 15.51 10.56 -1.46
C PRO A 97 15.75 11.65 -2.53
N GLY A 98 15.22 12.84 -2.25
CA GLY A 98 15.63 14.10 -2.87
C GLY A 98 16.74 14.78 -2.07
N LYS A 99 16.59 16.08 -1.82
CA LYS A 99 17.55 16.90 -1.06
C LYS A 99 16.97 17.46 0.24
N SER A 100 15.76 17.06 0.62
CA SER A 100 15.10 17.61 1.80
C SER A 100 15.72 17.09 3.09
N ILE A 101 15.45 17.78 4.21
CA ILE A 101 15.85 17.30 5.53
C ILE A 101 15.27 15.92 5.84
N TYR A 102 14.06 15.62 5.37
CA TYR A 102 13.41 14.32 5.58
C TYR A 102 14.15 13.20 4.86
N ASP A 103 14.68 13.47 3.66
CA ASP A 103 15.46 12.50 2.90
C ASP A 103 16.74 12.10 3.66
N THR A 104 17.43 13.07 4.27
CA THR A 104 18.69 12.82 5.01
C THR A 104 18.51 11.96 6.27
N ILE A 105 17.29 11.85 6.79
CA ILE A 105 16.97 11.05 7.98
C ILE A 105 16.22 9.76 7.65
N GLY A 106 16.22 9.34 6.37
CA GLY A 106 15.54 8.11 5.92
C GLY A 106 14.02 8.22 5.90
N ARG A 107 13.49 9.45 5.78
CA ARG A 107 12.06 9.78 5.73
C ARG A 107 11.62 10.28 4.36
N SER A 108 12.15 9.68 3.29
CA SER A 108 11.76 10.02 1.90
C SER A 108 10.25 9.94 1.69
N ASP A 109 9.55 9.08 2.44
CA ASP A 109 8.09 8.95 2.50
C ASP A 109 7.32 10.25 2.78
N ILE A 110 7.97 11.28 3.33
CA ILE A 110 7.41 12.62 3.59
C ILE A 110 8.34 13.73 3.07
N THR A 111 9.10 13.46 2.01
CA THR A 111 9.96 14.47 1.38
C THR A 111 9.19 15.77 1.13
N SER A 112 9.87 16.90 1.36
CA SER A 112 9.32 18.24 1.13
C SER A 112 9.79 18.83 -0.21
N GLU A 113 10.38 18.03 -1.08
CA GLU A 113 10.73 18.42 -2.44
C GLU A 113 9.48 18.38 -3.33
N GLU A 114 9.37 19.31 -4.28
CA GLU A 114 8.33 19.27 -5.30
C GLU A 114 8.52 18.09 -6.26
N THR A 115 9.77 17.76 -6.54
CA THR A 115 10.15 16.59 -7.33
C THR A 115 10.51 15.43 -6.42
N TYR A 116 9.75 14.34 -6.50
CA TYR A 116 10.01 13.09 -5.80
C TYR A 116 10.14 11.94 -6.80
N TYR A 117 10.75 10.86 -6.33
CA TYR A 117 11.12 9.71 -7.14
C TYR A 117 10.49 8.46 -6.54
N GLU A 118 9.76 7.69 -7.34
CA GLU A 118 9.12 6.46 -6.90
C GLU A 118 9.37 5.36 -7.93
N ARG A 119 10.00 4.27 -7.51
CA ARG A 119 10.30 3.15 -8.40
C ARG A 119 9.01 2.57 -8.95
N GLY A 120 8.93 2.47 -10.27
CA GLY A 120 7.76 1.91 -10.97
C GLY A 120 6.65 2.90 -11.23
N ILE A 121 6.80 4.14 -10.73
CA ILE A 121 5.73 5.15 -10.74
C ILE A 121 6.24 6.46 -11.35
N ASN A 122 7.24 7.10 -10.74
CA ASN A 122 7.66 8.45 -11.12
C ASN A 122 9.19 8.58 -11.16
N LEU A 123 9.73 8.85 -12.35
CA LEU A 123 11.13 9.20 -12.62
C LEU A 123 12.17 8.13 -12.22
N ARG A 124 11.73 6.92 -11.84
CA ARG A 124 12.56 5.76 -11.52
C ARG A 124 11.88 4.48 -12.00
N HIS A 125 12.64 3.63 -12.69
CA HIS A 125 12.16 2.31 -13.10
C HIS A 125 11.78 1.43 -11.91
N GLY A 126 10.73 0.63 -12.09
CA GLY A 126 10.18 -0.28 -11.11
C GLY A 126 10.91 -1.60 -10.99
N PHE A 127 10.15 -2.62 -10.60
CA PHE A 127 10.67 -3.93 -10.24
C PHE A 127 10.12 -5.07 -11.11
N MET A 128 9.20 -4.80 -12.05
CA MET A 128 8.67 -5.80 -12.99
C MET A 128 9.74 -6.21 -14.02
N THR A 129 10.75 -6.91 -13.52
CA THR A 129 12.03 -7.27 -14.15
C THR A 129 12.53 -8.60 -13.57
N GLU A 130 13.47 -9.27 -14.22
CA GLU A 130 14.09 -10.49 -13.65
C GLU A 130 15.01 -10.21 -12.45
N TYR A 131 15.72 -9.08 -12.45
CA TYR A 131 16.65 -8.66 -11.39
C TYR A 131 16.60 -7.15 -11.20
N PHE A 132 16.90 -6.67 -10.00
CA PHE A 132 17.21 -5.26 -9.77
C PHE A 132 18.41 -5.10 -8.85
N VAL A 133 19.06 -3.94 -8.93
CA VAL A 133 20.01 -3.47 -7.91
C VAL A 133 19.41 -2.22 -7.26
N ASP A 134 19.58 -2.09 -5.95
CA ASP A 134 19.30 -0.85 -5.22
C ASP A 134 20.30 -0.64 -4.09
N ASP A 135 20.29 0.56 -3.49
CA ASP A 135 21.09 0.82 -2.29
C ASP A 135 20.55 0.03 -1.10
N ALA A 136 21.47 -0.54 -0.32
CA ALA A 136 21.22 -1.24 0.93
C ALA A 136 20.22 -0.55 1.87
N GLU A 137 20.15 0.79 1.89
CA GLU A 137 19.20 1.53 2.74
C GLU A 137 17.72 1.28 2.39
N PHE A 138 17.43 0.88 1.15
CA PHE A 138 16.06 0.63 0.68
C PHE A 138 15.68 -0.84 0.73
N ILE A 139 16.63 -1.73 1.04
CA ILE A 139 16.42 -3.17 1.10
C ILE A 139 16.00 -3.57 2.50
N VAL A 140 14.78 -4.10 2.62
CA VAL A 140 14.21 -4.55 3.89
C VAL A 140 14.25 -6.07 3.95
N LYS A 141 14.96 -6.59 4.95
CA LYS A 141 15.03 -8.04 5.20
C LYS A 141 13.65 -8.59 5.56
N TYR A 142 13.29 -9.70 4.92
CA TYR A 142 12.01 -10.35 5.06
C TYR A 142 12.18 -11.76 5.67
N PRO A 143 11.34 -12.16 6.65
CA PRO A 143 11.43 -13.47 7.27
C PRO A 143 10.98 -14.58 6.31
N GLY A 144 11.86 -15.54 6.03
CA GLY A 144 11.58 -16.61 5.06
C GLY A 144 10.37 -17.50 5.40
N GLN A 145 9.95 -17.54 6.67
CA GLN A 145 8.74 -18.25 7.11
C GLN A 145 7.44 -17.64 6.55
N LEU A 146 7.47 -16.38 6.12
CA LEU A 146 6.32 -15.67 5.58
C LEU A 146 6.40 -15.47 4.06
N LYS A 147 7.33 -16.15 3.38
CA LYS A 147 7.63 -15.90 1.95
C LYS A 147 6.39 -15.94 1.04
N GLU A 148 5.39 -16.77 1.37
CA GLU A 148 4.15 -16.92 0.61
C GLU A 148 3.32 -15.63 0.54
N ILE A 149 3.48 -14.73 1.52
CA ILE A 149 2.81 -13.43 1.59
C ILE A 149 3.80 -12.26 1.40
N GLY A 150 5.01 -12.54 0.91
CA GLY A 150 6.10 -11.57 0.77
C GLY A 150 5.74 -10.36 -0.08
N VAL A 151 4.96 -10.57 -1.14
CA VAL A 151 4.50 -9.53 -2.06
C VAL A 151 3.58 -8.48 -1.40
N LEU A 152 3.07 -8.76 -0.20
CA LEU A 152 2.24 -7.82 0.58
C LEU A 152 3.07 -6.87 1.46
N ALA A 153 4.40 -6.95 1.45
CA ALA A 153 5.26 -6.13 2.31
C ALA A 153 5.10 -4.62 2.08
N GLU A 154 5.05 -4.18 0.82
CA GLU A 154 4.84 -2.78 0.45
C GLU A 154 3.46 -2.28 0.91
N PRO A 155 2.32 -2.92 0.55
CA PRO A 155 1.02 -2.40 0.95
C PRO A 155 0.80 -2.49 2.46
N ALA A 156 1.40 -3.47 3.15
CA ALA A 156 1.40 -3.51 4.61
C ALA A 156 2.14 -2.31 5.21
N SER A 157 3.24 -1.85 4.59
CA SER A 157 3.97 -0.66 5.06
C SER A 157 3.13 0.62 4.99
N VAL A 158 2.28 0.75 3.96
CA VAL A 158 1.36 1.89 3.80
C VAL A 158 0.33 1.90 4.93
N CYS A 159 -0.26 0.74 5.24
CA CYS A 159 -1.18 0.60 6.38
C CYS A 159 -0.50 0.90 7.73
N ALA A 160 0.72 0.38 7.92
CA ALA A 160 1.49 0.60 9.15
C ALA A 160 1.78 2.09 9.36
N LYS A 161 2.21 2.81 8.32
CA LYS A 161 2.40 4.27 8.36
C LYS A 161 1.12 5.00 8.69
N ALA A 162 0.02 4.69 8.00
CA ALA A 162 -1.26 5.36 8.19
C ALA A 162 -1.75 5.26 9.65
N ILE A 163 -1.61 4.07 10.24
CA ILE A 163 -1.97 3.83 11.63
C ILE A 163 -0.98 4.54 12.57
N GLU A 164 0.33 4.41 12.35
CA GLU A 164 1.35 5.08 13.17
C GLU A 164 1.12 6.60 13.24
N GLN A 165 0.92 7.25 12.09
CA GLN A 165 0.72 8.70 12.02
C GLN A 165 -0.55 9.15 12.73
N ALA A 166 -1.62 8.35 12.69
CA ALA A 166 -2.85 8.63 13.44
C ALA A 166 -2.57 8.65 14.95
N TYR A 167 -1.88 7.65 15.48
CA TYR A 167 -1.53 7.58 16.89
C TYR A 167 -0.56 8.69 17.30
N ALA A 168 0.46 8.96 16.47
CA ALA A 168 1.44 10.01 16.72
C ALA A 168 0.78 11.40 16.78
N ALA A 169 -0.07 11.74 15.81
CA ALA A 169 -0.76 13.03 15.79
C ALA A 169 -1.77 13.18 16.93
N GLN A 170 -2.38 12.07 17.37
CA GLN A 170 -3.33 12.07 18.48
C GLN A 170 -2.68 12.13 19.86
N GLN A 171 -1.35 12.04 19.97
CA GLN A 171 -0.63 12.35 21.21
C GLN A 171 -0.93 13.76 21.73
N ARG A 172 -1.40 14.68 20.86
CA ARG A 172 -1.91 16.01 21.26
C ARG A 172 -3.03 15.97 22.31
N LEU A 173 -3.78 14.87 22.39
CA LEU A 173 -4.86 14.66 23.36
C LEU A 173 -4.35 14.08 24.68
N GLN A 174 -3.08 13.64 24.75
CA GLN A 174 -2.38 13.05 25.88
C GLN A 174 -2.91 11.69 26.38
N VAL A 175 -4.21 11.42 26.22
CA VAL A 175 -4.91 10.22 26.73
C VAL A 175 -5.78 9.54 25.67
N TRP A 176 -5.44 9.70 24.39
CA TRP A 176 -6.24 9.11 23.31
C TRP A 176 -6.09 7.58 23.28
N GLU A 177 -7.17 6.89 23.60
CA GLU A 177 -7.27 5.43 23.61
C GLU A 177 -8.48 5.02 22.74
N PRO A 178 -8.31 4.87 21.40
CA PRO A 178 -9.41 4.52 20.53
C PRO A 178 -9.95 3.12 20.88
N LYS A 179 -11.27 2.94 20.75
CA LYS A 179 -11.95 1.66 20.98
C LYS A 179 -12.59 1.12 19.71
N THR A 180 -13.18 1.99 18.91
CA THR A 180 -13.84 1.63 17.66
C THR A 180 -13.08 2.20 16.48
N ALA A 181 -12.78 1.36 15.49
CA ALA A 181 -12.21 1.80 14.23
C ALA A 181 -13.06 1.36 13.05
N TRP A 182 -13.21 2.24 12.05
CA TRP A 182 -13.83 1.87 10.79
C TRP A 182 -12.79 1.86 9.69
N VAL A 183 -12.87 0.87 8.82
CA VAL A 183 -12.07 0.80 7.60
C VAL A 183 -13.00 0.90 6.42
N MET A 184 -12.91 2.01 5.69
CA MET A 184 -13.74 2.26 4.51
C MET A 184 -13.03 1.66 3.31
N GLY A 185 -13.62 0.61 2.73
CA GLY A 185 -13.05 -0.17 1.64
C GLY A 185 -12.55 -1.53 2.11
N ALA A 186 -12.80 -2.55 1.30
CA ALA A 186 -12.38 -3.94 1.55
C ALA A 186 -11.43 -4.44 0.44
N GLY A 187 -10.64 -3.53 -0.15
CA GLY A 187 -9.50 -3.89 -1.00
C GLY A 187 -8.28 -4.25 -0.16
N GLN A 188 -7.12 -4.41 -0.81
CA GLN A 188 -5.88 -4.82 -0.14
C GLN A 188 -5.51 -3.95 1.08
N ILE A 189 -5.47 -2.63 0.92
CA ILE A 189 -5.16 -1.67 1.99
C ILE A 189 -6.20 -1.77 3.12
N GLY A 190 -7.48 -1.89 2.75
CA GLY A 190 -8.57 -1.99 3.73
C GLY A 190 -8.49 -3.27 4.57
N LEU A 191 -8.21 -4.42 3.96
CA LEU A 191 -8.13 -5.69 4.69
C LEU A 191 -6.85 -5.80 5.52
N LEU A 192 -5.72 -5.30 5.03
CA LEU A 192 -4.48 -5.21 5.82
C LEU A 192 -4.63 -4.25 7.01
N ALA A 193 -5.23 -3.07 6.80
CA ALA A 193 -5.55 -2.16 7.90
C ALA A 193 -6.54 -2.77 8.90
N THR A 194 -7.55 -3.51 8.42
CA THR A 194 -8.49 -4.25 9.27
C THR A 194 -7.74 -5.21 10.19
N MET A 195 -6.85 -6.05 9.65
CA MET A 195 -6.02 -6.95 10.44
C MET A 195 -5.20 -6.20 11.50
N MET A 196 -4.47 -5.15 11.09
CA MET A 196 -3.59 -4.39 12.00
C MET A 196 -4.38 -3.72 13.14
N LEU A 197 -5.57 -3.19 12.86
CA LEU A 197 -6.45 -2.60 13.88
C LEU A 197 -7.04 -3.66 14.81
N LYS A 198 -7.34 -4.86 14.30
CA LYS A 198 -7.76 -6.01 15.11
C LYS A 198 -6.65 -6.51 16.03
N LEU A 199 -5.40 -6.55 15.56
CA LEU A 199 -4.23 -6.88 16.39
C LEU A 199 -4.04 -5.88 17.54
N ARG A 200 -4.44 -4.62 17.34
CA ARG A 200 -4.51 -3.57 18.37
C ARG A 200 -5.75 -3.65 19.27
N ARG A 201 -6.53 -4.72 19.16
CA ARG A 201 -7.73 -5.02 19.97
C ARG A 201 -8.87 -4.01 19.82
N LEU A 202 -8.95 -3.35 18.67
CA LEU A 202 -10.07 -2.45 18.38
C LEU A 202 -11.32 -3.24 17.93
N ASN A 203 -12.48 -2.63 18.17
CA ASN A 203 -13.73 -3.03 17.54
C ASN A 203 -13.74 -2.48 16.11
N VAL A 204 -13.53 -3.35 15.12
CA VAL A 204 -13.34 -2.92 13.73
C VAL A 204 -14.58 -3.21 12.91
N CYS A 205 -15.06 -2.21 12.17
CA CYS A 205 -16.03 -2.39 11.09
C CYS A 205 -15.34 -2.15 9.74
N THR A 206 -15.29 -3.15 8.89
CA THR A 206 -14.85 -3.04 7.50
C THR A 206 -16.07 -2.77 6.64
N ILE A 207 -16.14 -1.59 6.03
CA ILE A 207 -17.34 -1.09 5.36
C ILE A 207 -17.09 -1.00 3.86
N ALA A 208 -17.90 -1.67 3.06
CA ALA A 208 -17.76 -1.70 1.60
C ALA A 208 -19.12 -1.79 0.89
N ARG A 209 -19.13 -1.64 -0.45
CA ARG A 209 -20.37 -1.68 -1.25
C ARG A 209 -20.89 -3.09 -1.53
N SER A 210 -20.01 -4.07 -1.53
CA SER A 210 -20.35 -5.44 -1.91
C SER A 210 -21.16 -6.13 -0.80
N PRO A 211 -22.11 -7.00 -1.12
CA PRO A 211 -22.83 -7.79 -0.11
C PRO A 211 -21.85 -8.72 0.63
N ALA A 212 -22.23 -9.18 1.82
CA ALA A 212 -21.42 -10.11 2.62
C ALA A 212 -21.51 -11.55 2.09
N GLU A 213 -22.72 -12.00 1.73
CA GLU A 213 -22.98 -13.36 1.30
C GLU A 213 -22.17 -13.74 0.05
N GLY A 214 -21.38 -14.81 0.15
CA GLY A 214 -20.54 -15.31 -0.94
C GLY A 214 -19.35 -14.43 -1.32
N ASN A 215 -19.00 -13.43 -0.51
CA ASN A 215 -17.95 -12.47 -0.82
C ASN A 215 -16.68 -12.74 -0.02
N LEU A 216 -15.60 -13.10 -0.72
CA LEU A 216 -14.28 -13.36 -0.13
C LEU A 216 -13.76 -12.18 0.71
N LYS A 217 -14.03 -10.93 0.30
CA LYS A 217 -13.59 -9.73 1.04
C LYS A 217 -14.26 -9.64 2.41
N ALA A 218 -15.52 -10.08 2.50
CA ALA A 218 -16.25 -10.18 3.77
C ALA A 218 -15.70 -11.33 4.62
N GLU A 219 -15.49 -12.51 4.03
CA GLU A 219 -14.91 -13.67 4.71
C GLU A 219 -13.55 -13.35 5.34
N ILE A 220 -12.67 -12.64 4.63
CA ILE A 220 -11.36 -12.24 5.15
C ILE A 220 -11.51 -11.28 6.33
N ALA A 221 -12.33 -10.23 6.21
CA ALA A 221 -12.54 -9.27 7.28
C ALA A 221 -13.11 -9.95 8.55
N GLU A 222 -14.08 -10.84 8.38
CA GLU A 222 -14.70 -11.61 9.47
C GLU A 222 -13.72 -12.63 10.08
N SER A 223 -12.83 -13.23 9.26
CA SER A 223 -11.77 -14.13 9.75
C SER A 223 -10.75 -13.40 10.64
N PHE A 224 -10.51 -12.11 10.40
CA PHE A 224 -9.75 -11.24 11.33
C PHE A 224 -10.55 -10.84 12.58
N GLY A 225 -11.82 -11.21 12.68
CA GLY A 225 -12.73 -10.85 13.78
C GLY A 225 -13.26 -9.42 13.69
N ALA A 226 -13.27 -8.81 12.49
CA ALA A 226 -13.96 -7.56 12.23
C ALA A 226 -15.42 -7.80 11.81
N HIS A 227 -16.26 -6.78 11.93
CA HIS A 227 -17.60 -6.78 11.35
C HIS A 227 -17.51 -6.32 9.90
N TYR A 228 -18.04 -7.09 8.96
CA TYR A 228 -18.18 -6.63 7.58
C TYR A 228 -19.57 -6.01 7.37
N VAL A 229 -19.61 -4.76 6.91
CA VAL A 229 -20.88 -4.05 6.67
C VAL A 229 -20.99 -3.60 5.22
N SER A 230 -22.10 -3.94 4.59
CA SER A 230 -22.42 -3.49 3.24
C SER A 230 -23.18 -2.17 3.25
N THR A 231 -22.68 -1.15 2.55
CA THR A 231 -23.38 0.15 2.42
C THR A 231 -24.66 0.07 1.58
N LYS A 232 -24.93 -1.08 0.94
CA LYS A 232 -26.24 -1.35 0.32
C LYS A 232 -27.33 -1.66 1.34
N ASN A 233 -26.94 -2.15 2.51
CA ASN A 233 -27.87 -2.63 3.54
C ASN A 233 -27.97 -1.64 4.71
N SER A 234 -26.95 -0.81 4.92
CA SER A 234 -26.89 0.13 6.04
C SER A 234 -26.18 1.42 5.65
N SER A 235 -26.79 2.55 5.99
CA SER A 235 -26.16 3.87 6.00
C SER A 235 -25.12 3.96 7.12
N LEU A 236 -24.16 4.89 7.01
CA LEU A 236 -23.16 5.08 8.06
C LEU A 236 -23.78 5.47 9.41
N ASP A 237 -24.90 6.19 9.41
CA ASP A 237 -25.61 6.51 10.65
C ASP A 237 -26.22 5.27 11.33
N GLU A 238 -26.67 4.28 10.55
CA GLU A 238 -27.15 3.00 11.08
C GLU A 238 -25.99 2.17 11.63
N VAL A 239 -24.86 2.13 10.92
CA VAL A 239 -23.64 1.48 11.43
C VAL A 239 -23.18 2.13 12.73
N ALA A 240 -23.23 3.46 12.84
CA ALA A 240 -22.88 4.19 14.06
C ALA A 240 -23.83 3.90 15.23
N LYS A 241 -25.12 3.65 14.96
CA LYS A 241 -26.10 3.25 15.99
C LYS A 241 -25.86 1.83 16.48
N GLU A 242 -25.48 0.93 15.59
CA GLU A 242 -25.30 -0.50 15.89
C GLU A 242 -23.93 -0.81 16.51
N TYR A 243 -22.86 -0.29 15.91
CA TYR A 243 -21.46 -0.61 16.27
C TYR A 243 -20.73 0.56 16.96
N GLY A 244 -21.38 1.70 17.12
CA GLY A 244 -20.80 2.91 17.70
C GLY A 244 -20.07 3.78 16.67
N ARG A 245 -19.94 5.07 16.99
CA ARG A 245 -19.14 6.00 16.19
C ARG A 245 -17.65 5.64 16.27
N PRO A 246 -16.89 5.73 15.17
CA PRO A 246 -15.47 5.40 15.17
C PRO A 246 -14.62 6.50 15.81
N ASP A 247 -13.64 6.09 16.60
CA ASP A 247 -12.56 6.94 17.09
C ASP A 247 -11.43 7.09 16.05
N LEU A 248 -11.29 6.08 15.18
CA LEU A 248 -10.33 6.06 14.08
C LEU A 248 -11.01 5.58 12.80
N ILE A 249 -10.86 6.31 11.70
CA ILE A 249 -11.29 5.88 10.38
C ILE A 249 -10.07 5.79 9.47
N ILE A 250 -9.90 4.65 8.78
CA ILE A 250 -8.97 4.52 7.65
C ILE A 250 -9.80 4.55 6.37
N GLU A 251 -9.62 5.57 5.54
CA GLU A 251 -10.33 5.74 4.27
C GLU A 251 -9.46 5.23 3.11
N ALA A 252 -9.88 4.10 2.53
CA ALA A 252 -9.16 3.37 1.48
C ALA A 252 -10.10 2.94 0.33
N THR A 253 -11.08 3.78 -0.03
CA THR A 253 -12.08 3.46 -1.07
C THR A 253 -11.72 3.99 -2.46
N GLY A 254 -10.77 4.91 -2.59
CA GLY A 254 -10.55 5.62 -3.86
C GLY A 254 -11.69 6.57 -4.24
N ASN A 255 -12.55 6.94 -3.28
CA ASN A 255 -13.73 7.76 -3.55
C ASN A 255 -13.82 8.96 -2.58
N SER A 256 -13.52 10.15 -3.11
CA SER A 256 -13.54 11.41 -2.37
C SER A 256 -14.86 11.71 -1.63
N MET A 257 -16.00 11.22 -2.10
CA MET A 257 -17.29 11.39 -1.42
C MET A 257 -17.31 10.69 -0.06
N ILE A 258 -16.66 9.52 0.05
CA ILE A 258 -16.64 8.73 1.27
C ILE A 258 -15.87 9.47 2.37
N ALA A 259 -14.81 10.20 2.03
CA ALA A 259 -14.09 11.04 2.99
C ALA A 259 -15.03 12.04 3.68
N PHE A 260 -15.89 12.73 2.94
CA PHE A 260 -16.88 13.66 3.52
C PHE A 260 -17.99 12.95 4.30
N GLN A 261 -18.43 11.77 3.87
CA GLN A 261 -19.38 10.98 4.66
C GLN A 261 -18.77 10.54 6.00
N CYS A 262 -17.48 10.17 6.02
CA CYS A 262 -16.75 9.86 7.25
C CYS A 262 -16.69 11.05 8.22
N MET A 263 -16.55 12.27 7.71
CA MET A 263 -16.52 13.48 8.54
C MET A 263 -17.78 13.67 9.39
N ASN A 264 -18.94 13.19 8.92
CA ASN A 264 -20.22 13.28 9.62
C ASN A 264 -20.36 12.26 10.77
N VAL A 265 -19.68 11.12 10.68
CA VAL A 265 -19.86 10.02 11.64
C VAL A 265 -18.71 9.85 12.62
N LEU A 266 -17.54 10.44 12.35
CA LEU A 266 -16.37 10.40 13.23
C LEU A 266 -16.71 10.93 14.64
N ASN A 267 -16.27 10.20 15.67
CA ASN A 267 -16.52 10.51 17.07
C ASN A 267 -15.78 11.79 17.52
N LEU A 268 -16.14 12.31 18.69
CA LEU A 268 -15.37 13.36 19.36
C LEU A 268 -13.94 12.87 19.59
N ASN A 269 -12.99 13.77 19.41
CA ASN A 269 -11.56 13.51 19.51
C ASN A 269 -11.05 12.44 18.53
N GLY A 270 -11.84 12.05 17.51
CA GLY A 270 -11.45 11.02 16.57
C GLY A 270 -10.46 11.49 15.49
N ALA A 271 -9.88 10.53 14.77
CA ALA A 271 -8.99 10.76 13.64
C ALA A 271 -9.52 10.08 12.35
N LEU A 272 -9.55 10.84 11.25
CA LEU A 272 -9.78 10.34 9.90
C LEU A 272 -8.46 10.34 9.12
N VAL A 273 -8.02 9.17 8.67
CA VAL A 273 -6.82 8.99 7.86
C VAL A 273 -7.22 8.73 6.42
N LEU A 274 -6.77 9.59 5.51
CA LEU A 274 -6.99 9.44 4.08
C LEU A 274 -5.80 8.72 3.45
N THR A 275 -6.02 7.52 2.92
CA THR A 275 -5.00 6.74 2.18
C THR A 275 -5.32 6.63 0.68
N SER A 276 -6.55 6.96 0.29
CA SER A 276 -6.99 6.92 -1.10
C SER A 276 -6.34 8.01 -1.96
N VAL A 277 -5.88 7.63 -3.14
CA VAL A 277 -5.63 8.56 -4.25
C VAL A 277 -6.88 8.62 -5.13
N THR A 278 -7.32 9.82 -5.53
CA THR A 278 -8.52 10.00 -6.37
C THR A 278 -8.18 10.92 -7.55
N GLY A 279 -7.81 10.34 -8.69
CA GLY A 279 -7.40 11.06 -9.91
C GLY A 279 -8.53 11.67 -10.75
N GLY A 280 -9.69 11.98 -10.16
CA GLY A 280 -10.91 12.37 -10.88
C GLY A 280 -11.40 13.81 -10.65
N SER A 281 -12.32 14.26 -11.51
CA SER A 281 -12.96 15.59 -11.43
C SER A 281 -14.34 15.58 -10.74
N ARG A 282 -14.67 14.52 -9.99
CA ARG A 282 -15.96 14.37 -9.29
C ARG A 282 -16.17 15.51 -8.30
N GLN A 283 -17.35 16.11 -8.33
CA GLN A 283 -17.80 17.10 -7.35
C GLN A 283 -18.93 16.54 -6.50
N THR A 284 -19.07 17.03 -5.27
CA THR A 284 -20.17 16.69 -4.35
C THR A 284 -20.55 17.91 -3.53
N GLU A 285 -21.83 18.01 -3.19
CA GLU A 285 -22.34 19.01 -2.24
C GLU A 285 -22.17 18.48 -0.81
N ILE A 286 -21.83 19.37 0.14
CA ILE A 286 -21.60 19.03 1.56
C ILE A 286 -22.23 20.07 2.47
N GLU A 287 -22.62 19.65 3.68
CA GLU A 287 -23.08 20.54 4.75
C GLU A 287 -21.87 21.23 5.42
N SER A 288 -21.25 22.20 4.74
CA SER A 288 -19.98 22.81 5.16
C SER A 288 -20.00 23.38 6.58
N ASP A 289 -21.06 24.11 6.94
CA ASP A 289 -21.16 24.76 8.26
C ASP A 289 -21.28 23.75 9.39
N LYS A 290 -22.03 22.66 9.15
CA LYS A 290 -22.18 21.56 10.10
C LYS A 290 -20.85 20.82 10.28
N ILE A 291 -20.18 20.46 9.18
CA ILE A 291 -18.86 19.80 9.24
C ILE A 291 -17.89 20.69 10.02
N ASN A 292 -17.80 21.98 9.69
CA ASN A 292 -16.94 22.93 10.39
C ASN A 292 -17.25 23.00 11.89
N LEU A 293 -18.52 23.19 12.25
CA LEU A 293 -18.95 23.28 13.65
C LEU A 293 -18.62 22.00 14.43
N GLU A 294 -18.97 20.84 13.91
CA GLU A 294 -18.74 19.55 14.57
C GLU A 294 -17.26 19.20 14.70
N TRP A 295 -16.44 19.59 13.73
CA TRP A 295 -15.00 19.31 13.75
C TRP A 295 -14.26 20.19 14.75
N VAL A 296 -14.59 21.49 14.79
CA VAL A 296 -14.03 22.43 15.77
C VAL A 296 -14.44 22.02 17.18
N LEU A 297 -15.73 21.84 17.45
CA LEU A 297 -16.21 21.48 18.78
C LEU A 297 -15.81 20.06 19.20
N GLY A 298 -15.60 19.16 18.23
CA GLY A 298 -15.22 17.79 18.45
C GLY A 298 -13.72 17.55 18.55
N ASN A 299 -12.87 18.57 18.42
CA ASN A 299 -11.40 18.41 18.36
C ASN A 299 -10.98 17.30 17.38
N LYS A 300 -11.63 17.19 16.22
CA LYS A 300 -11.40 16.09 15.28
C LYS A 300 -10.13 16.33 14.46
N LEU A 301 -9.45 15.26 14.07
CA LEU A 301 -8.23 15.30 13.26
C LEU A 301 -8.48 14.66 11.88
N MET A 302 -7.93 15.27 10.84
CA MET A 302 -7.78 14.66 9.53
C MET A 302 -6.31 14.70 9.13
N LEU A 303 -5.80 13.58 8.60
CA LEU A 303 -4.47 13.54 8.01
C LEU A 303 -4.46 12.68 6.75
N GLY A 304 -3.64 13.06 5.78
CA GLY A 304 -3.32 12.20 4.64
C GLY A 304 -2.09 11.36 4.93
N SER A 305 -2.09 10.12 4.45
CA SER A 305 -0.93 9.22 4.52
C SER A 305 -0.69 8.56 3.17
N VAL A 306 0.58 8.49 2.77
CA VAL A 306 1.03 7.95 1.47
C VAL A 306 2.40 7.33 1.63
N ASN A 307 2.70 6.26 0.88
CA ASN A 307 4.01 5.59 0.87
C ASN A 307 4.38 4.92 2.22
N GLY A 308 5.54 4.25 2.28
CA GLY A 308 6.12 3.66 3.48
C GLY A 308 7.66 3.71 3.40
N ASN A 309 8.32 4.05 4.51
CA ASN A 309 9.78 3.99 4.60
C ASN A 309 10.23 2.66 5.22
N PHE A 310 11.53 2.49 5.36
CA PHE A 310 12.15 1.30 5.94
C PHE A 310 11.52 0.85 7.27
N ARG A 311 11.21 1.78 8.18
CA ARG A 311 10.58 1.46 9.49
C ARG A 311 9.16 0.95 9.31
N HIS A 312 8.37 1.58 8.44
CA HIS A 312 7.00 1.16 8.19
C HIS A 312 6.94 -0.21 7.51
N PHE A 313 7.91 -0.55 6.65
CA PHE A 313 8.05 -1.91 6.14
C PHE A 313 8.32 -2.90 7.26
N HIS A 314 9.26 -2.59 8.17
CA HIS A 314 9.50 -3.43 9.35
C HIS A 314 8.25 -3.62 10.21
N ASP A 315 7.53 -2.54 10.51
CA ASP A 315 6.31 -2.59 11.32
C ASP A 315 5.20 -3.37 10.61
N GLY A 316 5.01 -3.15 9.31
CA GLY A 316 4.03 -3.89 8.49
C GLY A 316 4.35 -5.38 8.41
N ILE A 317 5.63 -5.75 8.23
CA ILE A 317 6.08 -7.15 8.25
C ILE A 317 5.87 -7.77 9.62
N ALA A 318 6.15 -7.04 10.71
CA ALA A 318 5.91 -7.51 12.08
C ALA A 318 4.42 -7.76 12.35
N ASP A 319 3.55 -6.85 11.91
CA ASP A 319 2.10 -7.02 12.00
C ASP A 319 1.60 -8.18 11.13
N MET A 320 2.16 -8.40 9.93
CA MET A 320 1.86 -9.59 9.12
C MET A 320 2.32 -10.89 9.80
N ALA A 321 3.47 -10.89 10.46
CA ALA A 321 3.97 -12.04 11.21
C ALA A 321 3.03 -12.40 12.35
N LEU A 322 2.63 -11.40 13.15
CA LEU A 322 1.67 -11.58 14.23
C LEU A 322 0.28 -11.97 13.69
N GLY A 323 -0.16 -11.35 12.59
CA GLY A 323 -1.40 -11.65 11.90
C GLY A 323 -1.46 -13.10 11.41
N SER A 324 -0.37 -13.61 10.83
CA SER A 324 -0.25 -15.00 10.38
C SER A 324 -0.36 -15.98 11.56
N ALA A 325 0.19 -15.62 12.72
CA ALA A 325 0.08 -16.44 13.92
C ALA A 325 -1.32 -16.40 14.55
N MET A 326 -1.97 -15.23 14.56
CA MET A 326 -3.29 -15.03 15.18
C MET A 326 -4.46 -15.47 14.29
N TYR A 327 -4.31 -15.38 12.97
CA TYR A 327 -5.32 -15.69 11.96
C TYR A 327 -4.75 -16.57 10.84
N PRO A 328 -4.35 -17.83 11.14
CA PRO A 328 -3.65 -18.68 10.19
C PRO A 328 -4.41 -18.87 8.87
N GLY A 329 -3.72 -18.73 7.74
CA GLY A 329 -4.31 -18.92 6.41
C GLY A 329 -5.22 -17.78 5.93
N THR A 330 -5.37 -16.70 6.70
CA THR A 330 -6.28 -15.60 6.34
C THR A 330 -5.62 -14.56 5.45
N ILE A 331 -4.33 -14.27 5.67
CA ILE A 331 -3.59 -13.26 4.89
C ILE A 331 -3.36 -13.77 3.46
N GLU A 332 -3.09 -15.07 3.32
CA GLU A 332 -2.89 -15.77 2.06
C GLU A 332 -4.11 -15.63 1.13
N LYS A 333 -5.33 -15.56 1.69
CA LYS A 333 -6.56 -15.34 0.92
C LYS A 333 -6.61 -13.99 0.21
N LEU A 334 -5.77 -13.01 0.60
CA LEU A 334 -5.66 -11.77 -0.15
C LEU A 334 -5.06 -12.01 -1.55
N LEU A 335 -4.18 -13.01 -1.70
CA LEU A 335 -3.47 -13.34 -2.93
C LEU A 335 -4.36 -14.15 -3.87
N THR A 336 -5.14 -13.47 -4.71
CA THR A 336 -6.24 -14.10 -5.45
C THR A 336 -5.91 -14.47 -6.90
N HIS A 337 -5.12 -13.66 -7.60
CA HIS A 337 -4.89 -13.81 -9.04
C HIS A 337 -3.39 -13.80 -9.36
N PRO A 338 -2.70 -14.95 -9.18
CA PRO A 338 -1.34 -15.11 -9.69
C PRO A 338 -1.32 -15.06 -11.21
N ILE A 339 -0.28 -14.45 -11.77
CA ILE A 339 0.09 -14.55 -13.17
C ILE A 339 1.49 -15.17 -13.22
N ASP A 340 1.60 -16.35 -13.82
CA ASP A 340 2.89 -17.01 -13.95
C ASP A 340 3.65 -16.48 -15.17
N GLY A 341 4.82 -15.88 -14.94
CA GLY A 341 5.69 -15.38 -16.00
C GLY A 341 5.31 -13.99 -16.53
N MET A 342 6.33 -13.17 -16.78
CA MET A 342 6.13 -11.82 -17.34
C MET A 342 5.55 -11.84 -18.75
N GLU A 343 5.74 -12.92 -19.51
CA GLU A 343 5.18 -13.09 -20.85
C GLU A 343 3.63 -13.03 -20.87
N ASN A 344 2.99 -13.24 -19.73
CA ASN A 344 1.54 -13.20 -19.55
C ASN A 344 1.04 -11.82 -19.07
N TYR A 345 1.84 -10.76 -19.20
CA TYR A 345 1.51 -9.40 -18.74
C TYR A 345 0.18 -8.85 -19.30
N GLU A 346 -0.27 -9.31 -20.47
CA GLU A 346 -1.54 -8.88 -21.08
C GLU A 346 -2.76 -9.18 -20.19
N GLN A 347 -2.65 -10.12 -19.26
CA GLN A 347 -3.69 -10.44 -18.28
C GLN A 347 -3.84 -9.38 -17.18
N LEU A 348 -2.84 -8.52 -16.97
CA LEU A 348 -2.84 -7.53 -15.88
C LEU A 348 -4.00 -6.54 -15.99
N LEU A 349 -4.14 -5.86 -17.13
CA LEU A 349 -5.11 -4.78 -17.27
C LEU A 349 -6.57 -5.24 -17.11
N PRO A 350 -7.01 -6.35 -17.72
CA PRO A 350 -8.36 -6.87 -17.49
C PRO A 350 -8.63 -7.17 -16.01
N LEU A 351 -7.65 -7.74 -15.29
CA LEU A 351 -7.79 -8.08 -13.88
C LEU A 351 -7.84 -6.83 -12.99
N LEU A 352 -7.00 -5.82 -13.25
CA LEU A 352 -7.00 -4.57 -12.48
C LEU A 352 -8.28 -3.75 -12.68
N ALA A 353 -8.92 -3.86 -13.84
CA ALA A 353 -10.21 -3.22 -14.11
C ALA A 353 -11.39 -3.92 -13.41
N ASP A 354 -11.24 -5.16 -12.97
CA ASP A 354 -12.30 -5.92 -12.31
C ASP A 354 -12.33 -5.65 -10.79
N SER A 355 -13.36 -4.95 -10.35
CA SER A 355 -13.58 -4.63 -8.93
C SER A 355 -13.79 -5.85 -8.00
N SER A 356 -14.02 -7.04 -8.55
CA SER A 356 -14.11 -8.29 -7.80
C SER A 356 -12.74 -8.83 -7.40
N VAL A 357 -11.71 -8.53 -8.18
CA VAL A 357 -10.31 -8.89 -7.92
C VAL A 357 -9.85 -8.19 -6.63
N LEU A 358 -9.00 -8.89 -5.86
CA LEU A 358 -8.47 -8.39 -4.60
C LEU A 358 -6.98 -8.07 -4.67
N LYS A 359 -6.19 -8.99 -5.24
CA LYS A 359 -4.75 -8.82 -5.46
C LYS A 359 -4.34 -9.57 -6.71
N VAL A 360 -3.66 -8.86 -7.60
CA VAL A 360 -2.93 -9.43 -8.73
C VAL A 360 -1.45 -9.39 -8.37
N TYR A 361 -0.72 -10.44 -8.72
CA TYR A 361 0.72 -10.49 -8.59
C TYR A 361 1.31 -11.37 -9.68
N VAL A 362 2.51 -11.01 -10.13
CA VAL A 362 3.22 -11.75 -11.18
C VAL A 362 4.31 -12.57 -10.52
N ASN A 363 4.31 -13.88 -10.76
CA ASN A 363 5.41 -14.78 -10.40
C ASN A 363 6.49 -14.66 -11.47
N ILE A 364 7.63 -14.10 -11.09
CA ILE A 364 8.76 -13.82 -12.00
C ILE A 364 9.74 -14.99 -12.02
N ALA A 365 10.03 -15.57 -10.85
CA ALA A 365 10.94 -16.69 -10.72
C ALA A 365 10.65 -17.50 -9.45
N ASP A 366 11.08 -18.76 -9.47
CA ASP A 366 11.12 -19.61 -8.28
C ASP A 366 12.23 -19.18 -7.32
N ALA A 367 11.97 -19.40 -6.02
CA ALA A 367 12.85 -19.10 -4.90
C ALA A 367 14.12 -19.96 -4.89
#